data_AF-A0A4R7V402-F1
#
_entry.id   AF-A0A4R7V402-F1
#
_cell.length_a   1.000
_cell.length_b   1.000
_cell.length_c   1.000
_cell.angle_alpha   90.00
_cell.angle_beta   90.00
_cell.angle_gamma   90.00
#
_symmetry.space_group_name_H-M   'P 1'
#
loop_
_entity.id
_entity.type
_entity.pdbx_description
1 polymer ?
#
loop_
_entity_poly.entity_id
_entity_poly.type
_entity_poly.pdbx_seq_one_letter_code
_entity_poly.pdbx_strand_id
1 'polypeptide(L)'
;MSLSVLGVGTDVHAGGADLAFPHHAYHAAIAEAFTGVAPHTRAWFHVGTVTVGGAKMAKSTGNLVLLADLLTEHPWAAVRMMILHRPWHRSWDYHPDLLDTAAARVRDLHEAAARPGLGDPDALAEIRHLLADDLDVPAALATAVKAGGDAARLLISVLGLA
;
A
#
# COMPACT_ATOMS: atom_id res chain seq x y z
N MET A 1 18.27 -4.99 15.48
CA MET A 1 17.23 -4.08 16.01
C MET A 1 15.90 -4.79 16.23
N SER A 2 15.42 -5.62 15.30
CA SER A 2 14.17 -6.38 15.48
C SER A 2 14.15 -7.18 16.79
N LEU A 3 15.19 -7.98 17.07
CA LEU A 3 15.25 -8.83 18.26
C LEU A 3 15.12 -8.06 19.59
N SER A 4 15.70 -6.87 19.69
CA SER A 4 15.66 -6.06 20.92
C SER A 4 14.32 -5.40 21.16
N VAL A 5 13.49 -5.25 20.13
CA VAL A 5 12.19 -4.54 20.20
C VAL A 5 11.01 -5.51 20.18
N LEU A 6 11.08 -6.51 19.31
CA LEU A 6 9.98 -7.46 19.03
C LEU A 6 10.22 -8.83 19.67
N GLY A 7 11.39 -9.06 20.24
CA GLY A 7 11.78 -10.36 20.80
C GLY A 7 12.25 -11.35 19.73
N VAL A 8 12.26 -12.63 20.07
CA VAL A 8 12.92 -13.69 19.29
C VAL A 8 12.19 -14.07 18.00
N GLY A 9 10.92 -13.69 17.86
CA GLY A 9 10.10 -13.99 16.69
C GLY A 9 9.28 -12.77 16.25
N THR A 10 8.89 -12.75 14.99
CA THR A 10 8.07 -11.70 14.38
C THR A 10 6.92 -12.32 13.59
N ASP A 11 5.73 -11.73 13.70
CA ASP A 11 4.57 -12.20 12.93
C ASP A 11 4.69 -11.81 11.46
N VAL A 12 5.01 -10.54 11.19
CA VAL A 12 5.15 -10.00 9.84
C VAL A 12 6.45 -9.20 9.74
N HIS A 13 7.21 -9.45 8.67
CA HIS A 13 8.37 -8.65 8.30
C HIS A 13 8.17 -8.07 6.89
N ALA A 14 8.22 -6.75 6.77
CA ALA A 14 7.93 -6.03 5.54
C ALA A 14 9.18 -5.39 4.93
N GLY A 15 9.18 -5.19 3.62
CA GLY A 15 10.23 -4.47 2.90
C GLY A 15 9.96 -4.42 1.39
N GLY A 16 10.81 -3.74 0.63
CA GLY A 16 10.79 -3.85 -0.83
C GLY A 16 11.12 -5.27 -1.28
N ALA A 17 10.62 -5.69 -2.45
CA ALA A 17 10.96 -6.99 -3.04
C ALA A 17 12.47 -7.20 -3.24
N ASP A 18 13.23 -6.13 -3.45
CA ASP A 18 14.69 -6.16 -3.54
C ASP A 18 15.40 -6.43 -2.20
N LEU A 19 14.69 -6.32 -1.08
CA LEU A 19 15.21 -6.69 0.24
C LEU A 19 14.99 -8.17 0.57
N ALA A 20 14.16 -8.90 -0.18
CA ALA A 20 13.92 -10.32 0.06
C ALA A 20 15.24 -11.11 0.10
N PHE A 21 16.13 -10.83 -0.86
CA PHE A 21 17.48 -11.37 -0.89
C PHE A 21 18.50 -10.30 -1.34
N PRO A 22 19.68 -10.21 -0.71
CA PRO A 22 20.14 -11.04 0.42
C PRO A 22 19.67 -10.56 1.80
N HIS A 23 19.10 -9.35 1.88
CA HIS A 23 18.93 -8.64 3.15
C HIS A 23 18.06 -9.39 4.17
N HIS A 24 16.81 -9.70 3.82
CA HIS A 24 15.88 -10.40 4.72
C HIS A 24 16.28 -11.86 4.97
N ALA A 25 16.74 -12.55 3.92
CA ALA A 25 17.22 -13.93 4.04
C ALA A 25 18.36 -14.07 5.06
N TYR A 26 19.38 -13.20 5.00
CA TYR A 26 20.46 -13.23 5.99
C TYR A 26 20.05 -12.67 7.34
N HIS A 27 19.15 -11.69 7.39
CA HIS A 27 18.62 -11.22 8.67
C HIS A 27 17.92 -12.35 9.44
N ALA A 28 17.05 -13.13 8.76
CA ALA A 28 16.41 -14.30 9.35
C ALA A 28 17.45 -15.34 9.79
N ALA A 29 18.38 -15.72 8.91
CA ALA A 29 19.40 -16.72 9.23
C ALA A 29 20.26 -16.32 10.45
N ILE A 30 20.65 -15.05 10.57
CA ILE A 30 21.41 -14.54 11.72
C ILE A 30 20.56 -14.61 12.99
N ALA A 31 19.28 -14.21 12.93
CA ALA A 31 18.39 -14.22 14.08
C ALA A 31 18.12 -15.66 14.57
N GLU A 32 17.87 -16.59 13.65
CA GLU A 32 17.62 -18.00 13.94
C GLU A 32 18.88 -18.66 14.54
N ALA A 33 20.05 -18.41 13.97
CA ALA A 33 21.32 -18.93 14.49
C ALA A 33 21.64 -18.40 15.89
N PHE A 34 21.32 -17.14 16.17
CA PHE A 34 21.59 -16.51 17.47
C PHE A 34 20.60 -16.95 18.56
N THR A 35 19.32 -17.09 18.23
CA THR A 35 18.25 -17.34 19.20
C THR A 35 17.87 -18.81 19.35
N GLY A 36 18.18 -19.63 18.34
CA GLY A 36 17.72 -21.02 18.24
C GLY A 36 16.23 -21.17 17.91
N VAL A 37 15.52 -20.07 17.61
CA VAL A 37 14.08 -20.06 17.28
C VAL A 37 13.91 -19.97 15.77
N ALA A 38 13.16 -20.91 15.18
CA ALA A 38 12.82 -20.91 13.76
C ALA A 38 11.33 -21.30 13.53
N PRO A 39 10.62 -20.66 12.59
CA PRO A 39 11.09 -19.53 11.79
C PRO A 39 11.18 -18.23 12.64
N HIS A 40 12.17 -17.37 12.35
CA HIS A 40 12.22 -16.04 12.99
C HIS A 40 11.04 -15.15 12.58
N THR A 41 10.56 -15.29 11.34
CA THR A 41 9.44 -14.52 10.79
C THR A 41 8.37 -15.46 10.24
N ARG A 42 7.11 -15.27 10.66
CA ARG A 42 5.99 -16.15 10.27
C ARG A 42 5.41 -15.79 8.90
N ALA A 43 5.40 -14.51 8.53
CA ALA A 43 4.93 -14.01 7.24
C ALA A 43 5.79 -12.85 6.73
N TRP A 44 5.93 -12.77 5.40
CA TRP A 44 6.72 -11.75 4.73
C TRP A 44 5.83 -10.87 3.87
N PHE A 45 6.07 -9.56 3.90
CA PHE A 45 5.32 -8.56 3.14
C PHE A 45 6.28 -7.76 2.24
N HIS A 46 6.60 -8.32 1.07
CA HIS A 46 7.52 -7.74 0.09
C HIS A 46 6.81 -6.91 -0.99
N VAL A 47 6.83 -5.57 -0.87
CA VAL A 47 6.14 -4.69 -1.83
C VAL A 47 6.85 -4.66 -3.19
N GLY A 48 6.07 -4.57 -4.26
CA GLY A 48 6.56 -4.52 -5.63
C GLY A 48 7.49 -3.32 -5.89
N THR A 49 8.41 -3.48 -6.84
CA THR A 49 9.32 -2.40 -7.24
C THR A 49 8.63 -1.41 -8.17
N VAL A 50 8.89 -0.11 -7.97
CA VAL A 50 8.45 0.94 -8.89
C VAL A 50 9.55 1.24 -9.90
N THR A 51 9.21 1.22 -11.18
CA THR A 51 10.11 1.59 -12.29
C THR A 51 9.64 2.88 -12.97
N VAL A 52 10.47 3.47 -13.83
CA VAL A 52 10.05 4.54 -14.75
C VAL A 52 10.63 4.27 -16.12
N GLY A 53 9.78 4.23 -17.15
CA GLY A 53 10.19 3.85 -18.50
C GLY A 53 10.78 2.44 -18.57
N GLY A 54 10.31 1.53 -17.71
CA GLY A 54 10.79 0.15 -17.58
C GLY A 54 12.12 -0.01 -16.84
N ALA A 55 12.74 1.08 -16.39
CA ALA A 55 14.00 1.03 -15.65
C ALA A 55 13.77 1.24 -14.15
N LYS A 56 14.51 0.50 -13.30
CA LYS A 56 14.51 0.74 -11.85
C LYS A 56 14.91 2.19 -11.58
N MET A 57 14.16 2.88 -10.71
CA MET A 57 14.53 4.22 -10.27
C MET A 57 15.79 4.15 -9.42
N ALA A 58 16.83 4.87 -9.82
CA ALA A 58 18.07 4.99 -9.06
C ALA A 58 18.70 6.37 -9.25
N LYS A 59 19.41 6.84 -8.22
CA LYS A 59 20.13 8.13 -8.30
C LYS A 59 21.18 8.12 -9.41
N SER A 60 21.87 7.00 -9.60
CA SER A 60 22.92 6.84 -10.61
C SER A 60 22.42 6.92 -12.04
N THR A 61 21.16 6.57 -12.29
CA THR A 61 20.54 6.61 -13.63
C THR A 61 19.85 7.95 -13.92
N GLY A 62 19.79 8.87 -12.94
CA GLY A 62 19.20 10.20 -13.12
C GLY A 62 17.68 10.21 -13.36
N ASN A 63 17.02 9.06 -13.21
CA ASN A 63 15.58 8.87 -13.49
C ASN A 63 14.73 8.86 -12.20
N LEU A 64 15.16 9.55 -11.14
CA LEU A 64 14.40 9.60 -9.91
C LEU A 64 13.19 10.52 -10.07
N VAL A 65 12.03 10.03 -9.65
CA VAL A 65 10.85 10.84 -9.39
C VAL A 65 10.77 11.03 -7.88
N LEU A 66 11.03 12.23 -7.40
CA LEU A 66 11.05 12.50 -5.96
C LEU A 66 9.64 12.80 -5.48
N LEU A 67 9.29 12.22 -4.33
CA LEU A 67 8.01 12.49 -3.67
C LEU A 67 7.85 13.99 -3.38
N ALA A 68 8.92 14.68 -2.99
CA ALA A 68 8.88 16.12 -2.72
C ALA A 68 8.42 16.92 -3.94
N ASP A 69 8.93 16.59 -5.13
CA ASP A 69 8.57 17.25 -6.38
C ASP A 69 7.10 16.97 -6.72
N LEU A 70 6.66 15.71 -6.62
CA LEU A 70 5.26 15.34 -6.85
C LEU A 70 4.29 16.09 -5.93
N LEU A 71 4.67 16.32 -4.67
CA LEU A 71 3.85 17.02 -3.69
C LEU A 71 3.81 18.54 -3.91
N THR A 72 4.68 19.10 -4.77
CA THR A 72 4.55 20.51 -5.19
C THR A 72 3.50 20.70 -6.27
N GLU A 73 3.25 19.67 -7.09
CA GLU A 73 2.38 19.75 -8.26
C GLU A 73 1.02 19.04 -8.04
N HIS A 74 0.96 18.05 -7.15
CA HIS A 74 -0.21 17.22 -6.95
C HIS A 74 -0.63 17.12 -5.47
N PRO A 75 -1.94 16.98 -5.20
CA PRO A 75 -2.42 16.69 -3.85
C PRO A 75 -1.84 15.38 -3.32
N TRP A 76 -1.42 15.38 -2.05
CA TRP A 76 -0.86 14.20 -1.39
C TRP A 76 -1.80 12.98 -1.45
N ALA A 77 -3.11 13.20 -1.44
CA ALA A 77 -4.11 12.14 -1.54
C ALA A 77 -4.10 11.45 -2.91
N ALA A 78 -3.82 12.19 -3.98
CA ALA A 78 -3.68 11.62 -5.32
C ALA A 78 -2.41 10.77 -5.42
N VAL A 79 -1.27 11.25 -4.89
CA VAL A 79 -0.03 10.46 -4.82
C VAL A 79 -0.25 9.17 -4.02
N ARG A 80 -0.93 9.26 -2.88
CA ARG A 80 -1.25 8.09 -2.05
C ARG A 80 -2.15 7.09 -2.77
N MET A 81 -3.23 7.57 -3.40
CA MET A 81 -4.16 6.73 -4.16
C MET A 81 -3.46 6.06 -5.37
N MET A 82 -2.55 6.76 -6.06
CA MET A 82 -1.77 6.21 -7.17
C MET A 82 -0.98 4.98 -6.73
N ILE A 83 -0.35 5.05 -5.56
CA ILE A 83 0.45 3.97 -4.98
C ILE A 83 -0.45 2.80 -4.55
N LEU A 84 -1.57 3.10 -3.87
CA LEU A 84 -2.43 2.09 -3.24
C LEU A 84 -3.38 1.39 -4.20
N HIS A 85 -3.78 2.01 -5.31
CA HIS A 85 -4.76 1.45 -6.25
C HIS A 85 -4.14 0.39 -7.19
N ARG A 86 -3.60 -0.68 -6.61
CA ARG A 86 -3.00 -1.85 -7.29
C ARG A 86 -2.68 -2.95 -6.26
N PRO A 87 -2.49 -4.21 -6.68
CA PRO A 87 -1.95 -5.25 -5.81
C PRO A 87 -0.56 -4.88 -5.29
N TRP A 88 -0.38 -4.85 -3.97
CA TRP A 88 0.81 -4.31 -3.30
C TRP A 88 2.12 -5.05 -3.64
N HIS A 89 2.03 -6.34 -3.96
CA HIS A 89 3.18 -7.20 -4.26
C HIS A 89 3.66 -7.08 -5.72
N ARG A 90 2.86 -6.46 -6.61
CA ARG A 90 3.20 -6.36 -8.04
C ARG A 90 4.06 -5.14 -8.31
N SER A 91 5.19 -5.35 -8.99
CA SER A 91 5.97 -4.25 -9.57
C SER A 91 5.16 -3.51 -10.64
N TRP A 92 5.43 -2.22 -10.80
CA TRP A 92 4.72 -1.36 -11.74
C TRP A 92 5.57 -0.21 -12.24
N ASP A 93 5.26 0.29 -13.44
CA ASP A 93 5.92 1.45 -14.03
C ASP A 93 5.14 2.73 -13.69
N TYR A 94 5.86 3.73 -13.19
CA TYR A 94 5.34 5.05 -12.95
C TYR A 94 5.20 5.81 -14.28
N HIS A 95 4.01 6.36 -14.48
CA HIS A 95 3.72 7.33 -15.52
C HIS A 95 3.00 8.54 -14.90
N PRO A 96 3.29 9.78 -15.33
CA PRO A 96 2.68 10.97 -14.74
C PRO A 96 1.15 11.02 -14.80
N ASP A 97 0.54 10.48 -15.85
CA ASP A 97 -0.92 10.38 -16.04
C ASP A 97 -1.64 9.53 -14.99
N LEU A 98 -0.89 8.68 -14.26
CA LEU A 98 -1.44 7.94 -13.12
C LEU A 98 -1.87 8.88 -11.99
N LEU A 99 -1.27 10.06 -11.85
CA LEU A 99 -1.64 11.04 -10.83
C LEU A 99 -2.99 11.68 -11.12
N ASP A 100 -3.28 11.99 -12.39
CA ASP A 100 -4.58 12.53 -12.81
C ASP A 100 -5.69 11.50 -12.60
N THR A 101 -5.42 10.25 -12.97
CA THR A 101 -6.33 9.12 -12.72
C THR A 101 -6.58 8.92 -11.23
N ALA A 102 -5.53 8.97 -10.41
CA ALA A 102 -5.64 8.83 -8.96
C ALA A 102 -6.39 10.01 -8.32
N ALA A 103 -6.16 11.23 -8.79
CA ALA A 103 -6.89 12.42 -8.34
C ALA A 103 -8.39 12.31 -8.64
N ALA A 104 -8.76 11.80 -9.83
CA ALA A 104 -10.16 11.52 -10.17
C ALA A 104 -10.79 10.51 -9.21
N ARG A 105 -10.10 9.39 -8.92
CA ARG A 105 -10.58 8.38 -7.96
C ARG A 105 -10.80 8.95 -6.55
N VAL A 106 -9.90 9.83 -6.10
CA VAL A 106 -10.05 10.51 -4.81
C VAL A 106 -11.29 11.41 -4.82
N ARG A 107 -11.51 12.20 -5.88
CA ARG A 107 -12.71 13.02 -6.01
C ARG A 107 -13.99 12.18 -5.99
N ASP A 108 -14.05 11.12 -6.81
CA ASP A 108 -15.22 10.24 -6.90
C ASP A 108 -15.55 9.61 -5.53
N LEU A 109 -14.52 9.23 -4.76
CA LEU A 109 -14.68 8.68 -3.42
C LEU A 109 -15.22 9.72 -2.43
N HIS A 110 -14.71 10.96 -2.47
CA HIS A 110 -15.20 12.06 -1.64
C HIS A 110 -16.64 12.47 -2.01
N GLU A 111 -16.99 12.49 -3.30
CA GLU A 111 -18.36 12.72 -3.76
C GLU A 111 -19.31 11.60 -3.29
N ALA A 112 -18.87 10.34 -3.35
CA ALA A 112 -19.63 9.21 -2.82
C ALA A 112 -19.82 9.33 -1.30
N ALA A 113 -18.81 9.81 -0.57
CA ALA A 113 -18.88 10.05 0.87
C ALA A 113 -19.84 11.18 1.25
N ALA A 114 -20.13 12.13 0.34
CA ALA A 114 -21.10 13.20 0.58
C ALA A 114 -22.56 12.74 0.43
N ARG A 115 -22.82 11.54 -0.12
CA ARG A 115 -24.18 11.02 -0.29
C ARG A 115 -24.84 10.74 1.08
N PRO A 116 -26.13 11.06 1.25
CA PRO A 116 -26.86 10.79 2.49
C PRO A 116 -27.13 9.27 2.64
N GLY A 117 -26.97 8.74 3.84
CA GLY A 117 -27.23 7.33 4.16
C GLY A 117 -26.39 6.84 5.34
N LEU A 118 -26.98 5.96 6.17
CA LEU A 118 -26.39 5.39 7.40
C LEU A 118 -25.40 4.24 7.16
N GLY A 119 -24.86 4.13 5.94
CA GLY A 119 -24.02 3.02 5.52
C GLY A 119 -24.82 1.74 5.27
N ASP A 120 -24.53 1.06 4.17
CA ASP A 120 -24.98 -0.31 3.95
C ASP A 120 -24.08 -1.26 4.77
N PRO A 121 -24.60 -1.98 5.79
CA PRO A 121 -23.79 -2.88 6.60
C PRO A 121 -23.10 -3.97 5.78
N ASP A 122 -23.74 -4.44 4.71
CA ASP A 122 -23.18 -5.47 3.84
C ASP A 122 -22.01 -4.90 3.05
N ALA A 123 -22.13 -3.66 2.54
CA ALA A 123 -21.02 -2.97 1.88
C ALA A 123 -19.85 -2.70 2.83
N LEU A 124 -20.13 -2.34 4.09
CA LEU A 124 -19.09 -2.14 5.10
C LEU A 124 -18.36 -3.45 5.43
N ALA A 125 -19.09 -4.56 5.55
CA ALA A 125 -18.51 -5.88 5.76
C ALA A 125 -17.65 -6.30 4.56
N GLU A 126 -18.15 -6.08 3.35
CA GLU A 126 -17.43 -6.42 2.12
C GLU A 126 -16.13 -5.62 1.95
N ILE A 127 -16.15 -4.31 2.23
CA ILE A 127 -14.92 -3.50 2.21
C ILE A 127 -13.87 -4.06 3.18
N ARG A 128 -14.27 -4.45 4.39
CA ARG A 128 -13.34 -5.05 5.36
C ARG A 128 -12.80 -6.38 4.86
N HIS A 129 -13.65 -7.19 4.25
CA HIS A 129 -13.26 -8.48 3.69
C HIS A 129 -12.24 -8.30 2.56
N LEU A 130 -12.51 -7.42 1.59
CA LEU A 130 -11.61 -7.11 0.48
C LEU A 130 -10.26 -6.56 0.97
N LEU A 131 -10.24 -5.74 2.02
CA LEU A 131 -8.99 -5.26 2.60
C LEU A 131 -8.26 -6.34 3.42
N ALA A 132 -8.98 -7.29 4.01
CA ALA A 132 -8.37 -8.43 4.70
C ALA A 132 -7.82 -9.48 3.73
N ASP A 133 -8.39 -9.57 2.52
CA ASP A 133 -7.94 -10.44 1.43
C ASP A 133 -6.92 -9.72 0.55
N ASP A 134 -5.64 -9.82 0.93
CA ASP A 134 -4.48 -9.28 0.19
C ASP A 134 -4.53 -7.76 -0.08
N LEU A 135 -5.19 -6.99 0.78
CA LEU A 135 -5.32 -5.53 0.67
C LEU A 135 -5.90 -5.10 -0.70
N ASP A 136 -7.01 -5.69 -1.15
CA ASP A 136 -7.64 -5.34 -2.43
C ASP A 136 -8.29 -3.95 -2.41
N VAL A 137 -7.45 -2.92 -2.51
CA VAL A 137 -7.85 -1.51 -2.58
C VAL A 137 -8.67 -1.21 -3.84
N PRO A 138 -8.35 -1.72 -5.04
CA PRO A 138 -9.19 -1.50 -6.22
C PRO A 138 -10.64 -1.97 -6.03
N ALA A 139 -10.87 -3.18 -5.53
CA ALA A 139 -12.21 -3.69 -5.28
C ALA A 139 -12.89 -2.93 -4.13
N ALA A 140 -12.18 -2.69 -3.03
CA ALA A 140 -12.72 -1.93 -1.90
C ALA A 140 -13.16 -0.52 -2.32
N LEU A 141 -12.40 0.15 -3.19
CA LEU A 141 -12.75 1.45 -3.77
C LEU A 141 -14.03 1.39 -4.60
N ALA A 142 -14.16 0.39 -5.47
CA ALA A 142 -15.36 0.22 -6.29
C ALA A 142 -16.61 0.01 -5.42
N THR A 143 -16.51 -0.85 -4.40
CA THR A 143 -17.59 -1.10 -3.43
C THR A 143 -17.94 0.17 -2.65
N ALA A 144 -16.94 0.90 -2.16
CA ALA A 144 -17.13 2.13 -1.41
C ALA A 144 -17.79 3.26 -2.23
N VAL A 145 -17.35 3.47 -3.48
CA VAL A 145 -17.93 4.47 -4.39
C VAL A 145 -19.37 4.11 -4.77
N LYS A 146 -19.65 2.81 -4.99
CA LYS A 146 -21.00 2.33 -5.30
C LYS A 146 -21.95 2.53 -4.11
N ALA A 147 -21.53 2.14 -2.91
CA ALA A 147 -22.35 2.24 -1.71
C ALA A 147 -22.50 3.69 -1.21
N GLY A 148 -21.45 4.50 -1.29
CA GLY A 148 -21.43 5.88 -0.79
C GLY A 148 -21.56 5.98 0.73
N GLY A 149 -21.82 7.20 1.23
CA GLY A 149 -22.07 7.46 2.64
C GLY A 149 -20.95 6.94 3.55
N ASP A 150 -21.32 6.19 4.60
CA ASP A 150 -20.35 5.67 5.58
C ASP A 150 -19.36 4.66 4.99
N ALA A 151 -19.70 3.95 3.91
CA ALA A 151 -18.78 3.04 3.24
C ALA A 151 -17.61 3.79 2.58
N ALA A 152 -17.92 4.90 1.91
CA ALA A 152 -16.91 5.79 1.34
C ALA A 152 -16.10 6.51 2.44
N ARG A 153 -16.76 7.00 3.50
CA ARG A 153 -16.08 7.62 4.65
C ARG A 153 -15.13 6.65 5.37
N LEU A 154 -15.55 5.40 5.54
CA LEU A 154 -14.70 4.34 6.10
C LEU A 154 -13.44 4.18 5.26
N LEU A 155 -13.56 4.04 3.94
CA LEU A 155 -12.41 3.84 3.07
C LEU A 155 -11.49 5.06 3.03
N ILE A 156 -12.04 6.28 3.02
CA ILE A 156 -11.26 7.53 3.14
C ILE A 156 -10.41 7.49 4.41
N SER A 157 -11.01 7.14 5.54
CA SER A 157 -10.30 7.04 6.82
C SER A 157 -9.21 5.96 6.80
N VAL A 158 -9.54 4.74 6.35
CA VAL A 158 -8.62 3.60 6.33
C VAL A 158 -7.42 3.83 5.42
N LEU A 159 -7.62 4.42 4.24
CA LEU A 159 -6.55 4.76 3.32
C LEU A 159 -5.81 6.04 3.72
N GLY A 160 -6.31 6.77 4.72
CA GLY A 160 -5.77 8.03 5.20
C GLY A 160 -5.85 9.13 4.15
N LEU A 161 -7.02 9.31 3.53
CA LEU A 161 -7.32 10.28 2.46
C LEU A 161 -8.21 11.46 2.92
N ALA A 162 -8.38 11.59 4.25
CA ALA A 162 -9.19 12.62 4.89
C ALA A 162 -8.48 13.99 4.89
#